data_AF-A0A6L9ML31-F1
#
_entry.id   AF-A0A6L9ML31-F1
#
_cell.length_a   1.000
_cell.length_b   1.000
_cell.length_c   1.000
_cell.angle_alpha   90.00
_cell.angle_beta   90.00
_cell.angle_gamma   90.00
#
_symmetry.space_group_name_H-M   'P 1'
#
loop_
_entity.id
_entity.type
_entity.pdbx_description
1 polymer ?
#
loop_
_entity_poly.entity_id
_entity_poly.type
_entity_poly.pdbx_seq_one_letter_code
_entity_poly.pdbx_strand_id
1 'polypeptide(L)' 'MTPEEDAAITADALSDPDCPPLPEDTVLIPWVEYEARRLGRTRVAVDDDLVARFRKTGDGWEERLNDALRAVAPAK' A
#
# COMPACT_ATOMS: atom_id res chain seq x y z
N MET A 1 -4.97 -30.17 18.63
CA MET A 1 -3.75 -30.14 17.82
C MET A 1 -2.74 -31.01 18.52
N THR A 2 -2.51 -32.20 17.95
CA THR A 2 -1.40 -33.05 18.33
C THR A 2 -0.16 -32.65 17.53
N PRO A 3 1.06 -32.96 18.01
CA PRO A 3 2.28 -32.69 17.26
C PRO A 3 2.31 -33.33 15.86
N GLU A 4 1.69 -34.50 15.70
CA GLU A 4 1.57 -35.19 14.42
C GLU A 4 0.65 -34.44 13.44
N GLU A 5 -0.44 -33.86 13.95
CA GLU A 5 -1.35 -33.01 13.16
C GLU A 5 -0.62 -31.73 12.71
N ASP A 6 0.12 -31.07 13.60
CA ASP A 6 0.90 -29.87 13.28
C ASP A 6 1.97 -30.16 12.21
N ALA A 7 2.64 -31.31 12.33
CA ALA A 7 3.66 -31.74 11.37
C ALA A 7 3.06 -32.03 9.99
N ALA A 8 1.88 -32.67 9.94
CA ALA A 8 1.17 -32.92 8.69
C ALA A 8 0.74 -31.60 8.01
N ILE A 9 0.15 -30.66 8.77
CA ILE A 9 -0.25 -29.34 8.26
C ILE A 9 0.95 -28.57 7.72
N THR A 10 2.08 -28.61 8.43
CA THR A 10 3.32 -27.94 7.99
C THR A 10 3.89 -28.59 6.72
N ALA A 11 3.88 -29.91 6.63
CA ALA A 11 4.33 -30.64 5.45
C ALA A 11 3.48 -30.30 4.22
N ASP A 12 2.15 -30.27 4.37
CA ASP A 12 1.23 -29.91 3.30
C ASP A 12 1.48 -28.47 2.82
N ALA A 13 1.64 -27.51 3.74
CA ALA A 13 1.94 -26.11 3.41
C ALA A 13 3.28 -25.95 2.67
N LEU A 14 4.32 -26.70 3.05
CA LEU A 14 5.62 -26.66 2.38
C LEU A 14 5.61 -27.32 0.99
N SER A 15 4.66 -28.21 0.73
CA SER A 15 4.54 -28.93 -0.54
C SER A 15 3.71 -28.19 -1.59
N ASP A 16 2.94 -27.16 -1.19
CA ASP A 16 2.05 -26.39 -2.06
C ASP A 16 2.82 -25.44 -3.00
N PRO A 17 2.81 -25.68 -4.34
CA PRO A 17 3.50 -24.82 -5.31
C PRO A 17 2.95 -23.40 -5.40
N ASP A 18 1.68 -23.19 -5.06
CA ASP A 18 1.01 -21.87 -5.17
C ASP A 18 1.20 -21.02 -3.89
N CYS A 19 1.68 -21.64 -2.81
CA CYS A 19 1.91 -20.98 -1.53
C CYS A 19 3.35 -21.22 -1.02
N PRO A 20 4.40 -20.82 -1.78
CA PRO A 20 5.77 -20.99 -1.33
C PRO A 20 6.04 -20.15 -0.07
N PRO A 21 6.90 -20.63 0.84
CA PRO A 21 7.30 -19.86 2.02
C PRO A 21 7.97 -18.55 1.60
N LEU A 22 7.64 -17.48 2.32
CA LEU A 22 8.24 -16.17 2.08
C LEU A 22 9.72 -16.16 2.52
N PRO A 23 10.61 -15.45 1.81
CA PRO A 23 11.95 -15.16 2.31
C PRO A 23 11.93 -14.53 3.70
N GLU A 24 12.89 -14.87 4.56
CA GLU A 24 12.94 -14.39 5.96
C GLU A 24 13.03 -12.85 6.08
N ASP A 25 13.56 -12.19 5.06
CA ASP A 25 13.67 -10.72 4.98
C ASP A 25 12.43 -10.04 4.37
N THR A 26 11.37 -10.79 4.08
CA THR A 26 10.14 -10.25 3.51
C THR A 26 9.44 -9.35 4.53
N VAL A 27 9.35 -8.06 4.20
CA VAL A 27 8.56 -7.10 4.98
C VAL A 27 7.14 -7.07 4.45
N LEU A 28 6.20 -7.60 5.22
CA LEU A 28 4.77 -7.49 4.93
C LEU A 28 4.30 -6.06 5.16
N ILE A 29 3.77 -5.42 4.13
CA ILE A 29 3.19 -4.08 4.18
C ILE A 29 1.70 -4.14 3.80
N PRO A 30 0.87 -3.24 4.35
CA PRO A 30 -0.52 -3.11 3.90
C PRO A 30 -0.62 -2.83 2.40
N TRP A 31 -1.66 -3.36 1.74
CA TRP A 31 -1.90 -3.14 0.30
C TRP A 31 -1.90 -1.67 -0.10
N VAL A 32 -2.49 -0.81 0.73
CA VAL A 32 -2.53 0.66 0.49
C VAL A 32 -1.13 1.28 0.50
N GLU A 33 -0.23 0.78 1.35
CA GLU A 33 1.15 1.24 1.39
C GLU A 33 1.96 0.72 0.20
N TYR A 34 1.78 -0.57 -0.15
CA TYR A 34 2.36 -1.16 -1.36
C TYR A 34 1.99 -0.34 -2.60
N GLU A 35 0.70 -0.02 -2.76
CA GLU A 35 0.20 0.70 -3.91
C GLU A 35 0.73 2.15 -3.96
N ALA A 36 0.81 2.83 -2.81
CA ALA A 36 1.43 4.15 -2.72
C ALA A 36 2.90 4.12 -3.16
N ARG A 37 3.69 3.14 -2.66
CA ARG A 37 5.09 2.93 -3.04
C ARG A 37 5.21 2.64 -4.55
N ARG A 38 4.37 1.76 -5.09
CA ARG A 38 4.33 1.38 -6.51
C ARG A 38 4.05 2.57 -7.41
N LEU A 39 3.16 3.46 -7.00
CA LEU A 39 2.80 4.68 -7.76
C LEU A 39 3.78 5.84 -7.53
N GLY A 40 4.81 5.68 -6.69
CA GLY A 40 5.72 6.77 -6.31
C GLY A 40 5.01 7.91 -5.57
N ARG A 41 3.88 7.61 -4.89
CA ARG A 41 3.11 8.56 -4.10
C ARG A 41 3.60 8.53 -2.65
N THR A 42 3.78 9.70 -2.05
CA THR A 42 4.03 9.84 -0.61
C THR A 42 2.85 10.54 0.07
N ARG A 43 2.74 10.37 1.39
CA ARG A 43 1.74 11.09 2.19
C ARG A 43 2.38 12.34 2.78
N VAL A 44 1.70 13.47 2.59
CA VAL A 44 2.03 14.74 3.25
C VAL A 44 0.82 15.18 4.08
N ALA A 45 1.06 15.82 5.22
CA ALA A 45 -0.02 16.44 5.98
C ALA A 45 -0.51 17.68 5.23
N VAL A 46 -1.83 17.80 5.10
CA VAL A 46 -2.52 18.91 4.42
C VAL A 46 -3.68 19.35 5.32
N ASP A 47 -3.97 20.64 5.38
CA ASP A 47 -5.07 21.17 6.18
C ASP A 47 -6.42 20.57 5.78
N ASP A 48 -7.25 20.25 6.77
CA ASP A 48 -8.53 19.58 6.58
C ASP A 48 -9.50 20.41 5.71
N ASP A 49 -9.48 21.74 5.84
CA ASP A 49 -10.35 22.61 5.05
C ASP A 49 -9.96 22.60 3.57
N LEU A 50 -8.65 22.50 3.26
CA LEU A 50 -8.17 22.40 1.89
C LEU A 50 -8.61 21.06 1.27
N VAL A 51 -8.43 19.95 1.98
CA VAL A 51 -8.90 18.62 1.56
C VAL A 51 -10.42 18.65 1.34
N ALA A 52 -11.18 19.26 2.23
CA ALA A 52 -12.63 19.40 2.10
C ALA A 52 -13.04 20.21 0.86
N ARG A 53 -12.31 21.27 0.51
CA ARG A 53 -12.55 22.06 -0.71
C ARG A 53 -12.27 21.25 -1.97
N PHE A 54 -11.18 20.48 -2.00
CA PHE A 54 -10.89 19.62 -3.14
C PHE A 54 -11.90 18.48 -3.27
N ARG A 55 -12.32 17.82 -2.19
CA ARG A 55 -13.36 16.77 -2.24
C ARG A 55 -14.68 17.24 -2.86
N LYS A 56 -15.05 18.51 -2.68
CA LYS A 56 -16.24 19.11 -3.32
C LYS A 56 -16.16 19.16 -4.85
N THR A 57 -14.96 19.02 -5.44
CA THR A 57 -14.78 18.95 -6.89
C THR A 57 -15.20 17.59 -7.48
N GLY A 58 -15.49 16.59 -6.64
CA GLY A 58 -15.88 15.24 -7.04
C GLY A 58 -14.69 14.32 -7.30
N ASP A 59 -14.93 13.25 -8.06
CA ASP A 59 -13.91 12.27 -8.41
C ASP A 59 -12.69 12.92 -9.08
N GLY A 60 -11.49 12.41 -8.76
CA GLY A 60 -10.22 12.98 -9.22
C GLY A 60 -9.75 14.21 -8.44
N TRP A 61 -10.30 14.47 -7.24
CA TRP A 61 -9.87 15.59 -6.42
C TRP A 61 -8.40 15.49 -5.95
N GLU A 62 -7.90 14.27 -5.74
CA GLU A 62 -6.49 14.02 -5.39
C GLU A 62 -5.56 14.34 -6.56
N GLU A 63 -5.93 13.94 -7.78
CA GLU A 63 -5.21 14.30 -9.00
C GLU A 63 -5.18 15.83 -9.18
N ARG A 64 -6.32 16.51 -8.98
CA ARG A 64 -6.37 17.98 -9.03
C ARG A 64 -5.49 18.65 -7.97
N LEU A 65 -5.45 18.11 -6.75
CA LEU A 65 -4.54 18.61 -5.71
C LEU A 65 -3.07 18.43 -6.14
N ASN A 66 -2.73 17.26 -6.68
CA ASN A 66 -1.38 16.98 -7.18
C ASN A 66 -0.99 17.93 -8.33
N ASP A 67 -1.89 18.22 -9.26
CA ASP A 67 -1.62 19.14 -10.37
C ASP A 67 -1.42 20.59 -9.88
N ALA A 68 -2.20 21.02 -8.89
CA ALA A 68 -2.01 22.32 -8.25
C ALA A 68 -0.64 22.41 -7.56
N LEU A 69 -0.20 21.35 -6.87
CA LEU A 69 1.12 21.29 -6.26
C LEU A 69 2.25 21.29 -7.29
N ARG A 70 2.09 20.59 -8.42
CA ARG A 70 3.08 20.60 -9.52
C ARG A 70 3.24 21.99 -10.13
N ALA A 71 2.16 22.75 -10.25
CA ALA A 71 2.19 24.09 -10.83
C ALA A 71 3.02 25.10 -10.01
N VAL A 72 3.16 24.87 -8.70
CA VAL A 72 3.91 25.73 -7.78
C VAL A 72 5.24 25.12 -7.31
N ALA A 73 5.45 23.83 -7.55
CA ALA A 73 6.68 23.15 -7.20
C ALA A 73 7.87 23.81 -7.94
N PRO A 74 8.97 24.11 -7.25
CA PRO A 74 10.15 24.67 -7.89
C PRO A 74 10.68 23.72 -8.97
N ALA A 75 11.14 24.29 -10.08
CA ALA A 75 11.89 23.52 -11.06
C ALA A 75 13.14 22.93 -10.40
N LYS A 76 13.45 21.69 -10.75
CA LYS A 76 14.61 20.96 -10.23
C LYS A 76 15.93 21.61 -10.65
#